data_AF-A0A934BCP1-F1
#
_entry.id   AF-A0A934BCP1-F1
#
_cell.length_a   1.000
_cell.length_b   1.000
_cell.length_c   1.000
_cell.angle_alpha   90.00
_cell.angle_beta   90.00
_cell.angle_gamma   90.00
#
_symmetry.space_group_name_H-M   'P 1'
#
loop_
_entity.id
_entity.type
_entity.pdbx_description
1 polymer ?
#
loop_
_entity_poly.entity_id
_entity_poly.type
_entity_poly.pdbx_seq_one_letter_code
_entity_poly.pdbx_strand_id
1 'polypeptide(L)'
;MKKNDNKKLTISLFLLLVSSFFFLNSAYAELLERIVAVVNEDTILLSELKNEVRLRNAQGAEVSDAEALDEMIDRKLLLEQAKRMRIEGDAESDKSLMTDDIIINGYIERRVKAFIHIPLKEMEDYYSDNIGSFSNKKFYEVKNEIETKLIETKLKDKLQEHIRDLRKDSYIRVQLD
;
A
#
# COMPACT_ATOMS: atom_id res chain seq x y z
N MET A 1 16.71 -55.44 -50.96
CA MET A 1 16.55 -54.86 -49.62
C MET A 1 16.61 -53.32 -49.54
N LYS A 2 17.25 -52.60 -50.47
CA LYS A 2 17.50 -51.13 -50.38
C LYS A 2 16.29 -50.18 -50.40
N LYS A 3 15.13 -50.58 -50.94
CA LYS A 3 13.95 -49.71 -51.13
C LYS A 3 13.13 -49.47 -49.85
N ASN A 4 13.21 -50.41 -48.88
CA ASN A 4 12.44 -50.32 -47.64
C ASN A 4 13.15 -49.43 -46.60
N ASP A 5 14.48 -49.40 -46.64
CA ASP A 5 15.30 -48.59 -45.72
C ASP A 5 15.18 -47.09 -46.04
N ASN A 6 15.14 -46.72 -47.33
CA ASN A 6 14.90 -45.33 -47.75
C ASN A 6 13.48 -44.84 -47.38
N LYS A 7 12.48 -45.74 -47.36
CA LYS A 7 11.12 -45.41 -46.90
C LYS A 7 11.06 -45.20 -45.38
N LYS A 8 11.77 -46.02 -44.60
CA LYS A 8 11.88 -45.85 -43.15
C LYS A 8 12.64 -44.57 -42.78
N LEU A 9 13.70 -44.24 -43.51
CA LEU A 9 14.48 -43.01 -43.32
C LEU A 9 13.64 -41.76 -43.62
N THR A 10 12.87 -41.78 -44.71
CA THR A 10 11.98 -40.66 -45.07
C THR A 10 10.81 -40.49 -44.10
N ILE A 11 10.23 -41.59 -43.61
CA ILE A 11 9.19 -41.55 -42.56
C ILE A 11 9.76 -41.02 -41.23
N SER A 12 10.96 -41.46 -40.84
CA SER A 12 11.64 -40.98 -39.63
C SER A 12 11.95 -39.48 -39.71
N LEU A 13 12.45 -39.01 -40.85
CA LEU A 13 12.74 -37.60 -41.09
C LEU A 13 11.46 -36.75 -41.06
N PHE A 14 10.37 -37.24 -41.65
CA PHE A 14 9.06 -36.58 -41.59
C PHE A 14 8.52 -36.51 -40.16
N LEU A 15 8.65 -37.58 -39.37
CA LEU A 15 8.23 -37.60 -37.97
C LEU A 15 9.01 -36.60 -37.11
N LEU A 16 10.30 -36.44 -37.37
CA LEU A 16 11.18 -35.51 -36.65
C LEU A 16 10.88 -34.06 -37.02
N LEU A 17 10.53 -33.80 -38.29
CA LEU A 17 10.12 -32.47 -38.77
C LEU A 17 8.74 -32.06 -38.22
N VAL A 18 7.82 -33.01 -38.10
CA VAL A 18 6.50 -32.80 -37.47
C VAL A 18 6.64 -32.57 -35.97
N SER A 19 7.52 -33.30 -35.27
CA SER A 19 7.71 -33.10 -33.82
C SER A 19 8.30 -31.72 -33.50
N SER A 20 9.25 -31.23 -34.31
CA SER A 20 9.79 -29.87 -34.16
C SER A 20 8.74 -28.78 -34.39
N PHE A 21 7.73 -29.02 -35.22
CA PHE A 21 6.63 -28.07 -35.46
C PHE A 21 5.69 -27.94 -34.26
N PHE A 22 5.56 -29.00 -33.43
CA PHE A 22 4.76 -28.96 -32.21
C PHE A 22 5.43 -28.16 -31.07
N PHE A 23 6.76 -28.06 -31.03
CA PHE A 23 7.49 -27.33 -29.99
C PHE A 23 7.56 -25.81 -30.19
N LEU A 24 7.17 -25.29 -31.37
CA LEU A 24 7.21 -23.85 -31.67
C LEU A 24 6.02 -23.06 -31.11
N ASN A 25 4.99 -23.74 -30.59
CA ASN A 25 3.77 -23.10 -30.07
C ASN A 25 3.80 -22.84 -28.55
N SER A 26 4.88 -23.20 -27.85
CA SER A 26 4.94 -23.15 -26.38
C SER A 26 5.73 -21.98 -25.80
N ALA A 27 5.87 -20.88 -26.56
CA ALA A 27 6.60 -19.70 -26.10
C ALA A 27 5.74 -18.44 -26.18
N TYR A 28 4.71 -18.35 -25.33
CA TYR A 28 4.08 -17.08 -24.99
C TYR A 28 3.78 -17.06 -23.48
N ALA A 29 4.66 -16.41 -22.74
CA ALA A 29 4.39 -15.96 -21.38
C ALA A 29 5.02 -14.57 -21.23
N GLU A 30 4.45 -13.60 -21.94
CA GLU A 30 4.74 -12.19 -21.70
C GLU A 30 3.81 -11.73 -20.57
N LEU A 31 4.34 -11.69 -19.33
CA LEU A 31 3.64 -11.05 -18.22
C LEU A 31 3.74 -9.54 -18.42
N LEU A 32 2.92 -9.01 -19.33
CA LEU A 32 2.75 -7.58 -19.49
C LEU A 32 2.03 -7.06 -18.24
N GLU A 33 2.82 -6.54 -17.31
CA GLU A 33 2.33 -5.98 -16.07
C GLU A 33 1.55 -4.69 -16.35
N ARG A 34 0.27 -4.65 -15.96
CA ARG A 34 -0.61 -3.51 -16.21
C ARG A 34 -0.46 -2.48 -15.10
N ILE A 35 -0.25 -1.22 -15.47
CA ILE A 35 -0.30 -0.08 -14.54
C ILE A 35 -1.76 0.27 -14.27
N VAL A 36 -2.15 0.33 -13.00
CA VAL A 36 -3.51 0.73 -12.57
C VAL A 36 -3.54 2.15 -12.01
N ALA A 37 -2.41 2.69 -11.58
CA ALA A 37 -2.27 4.09 -11.24
C ALA A 37 -0.84 4.59 -11.43
N VAL A 38 -0.71 5.89 -11.70
CA VAL A 38 0.54 6.64 -11.64
C VAL A 38 0.38 7.71 -10.56
N VAL A 39 1.35 7.79 -9.64
CA VAL A 39 1.40 8.72 -8.52
C VAL A 39 2.75 9.41 -8.56
N ASN A 40 2.78 10.66 -9.05
CA ASN A 40 4.00 11.39 -9.38
C ASN A 40 4.91 10.58 -10.31
N GLU A 41 6.08 10.16 -9.84
CA GLU A 41 7.07 9.35 -10.58
C GLU A 41 6.91 7.84 -10.35
N ASP A 42 6.06 7.44 -9.38
CA ASP A 42 5.83 6.04 -9.03
C ASP A 42 4.58 5.47 -9.72
N THR A 43 4.58 4.16 -9.93
CA THR A 43 3.43 3.42 -10.49
C THR A 43 2.88 2.42 -9.48
N ILE A 44 1.58 2.12 -9.60
CA ILE A 44 0.93 0.99 -8.95
C ILE A 44 0.54 -0.01 -10.03
N LEU A 45 0.94 -1.26 -9.83
CA LEU A 45 0.75 -2.35 -10.78
C LEU A 45 -0.50 -3.16 -10.39
N LEU A 46 -1.16 -3.79 -11.38
CA LEU A 46 -2.34 -4.62 -11.14
C LEU A 46 -2.04 -5.81 -10.23
N SER A 47 -0.85 -6.37 -10.34
CA SER A 47 -0.34 -7.46 -9.51
C SER A 47 -0.27 -7.05 -8.04
N GLU A 48 0.26 -5.84 -7.77
CA GLU A 48 0.36 -5.23 -6.45
C GLU A 48 -1.02 -5.00 -5.85
N LEU A 49 -1.93 -4.38 -6.61
CA LEU A 49 -3.30 -4.12 -6.17
C LEU A 49 -4.04 -5.42 -5.82
N LYS A 50 -3.99 -6.42 -6.70
CA LYS A 50 -4.63 -7.72 -6.46
C LYS A 50 -4.02 -8.44 -5.25
N ASN A 51 -2.71 -8.32 -5.06
CA ASN A 51 -2.04 -8.90 -3.90
C ASN A 51 -2.52 -8.22 -2.60
N GLU A 52 -2.61 -6.88 -2.60
CA GLU A 52 -3.10 -6.10 -1.47
C GLU A 52 -4.54 -6.48 -1.09
N VAL A 53 -5.46 -6.50 -2.08
CA VAL A 53 -6.86 -6.92 -1.87
C VAL A 53 -6.93 -8.34 -1.33
N ARG A 54 -6.15 -9.27 -1.89
CA ARG A 54 -6.10 -10.67 -1.41
C ARG A 54 -5.63 -10.77 0.03
N LEU A 55 -4.59 -10.03 0.41
CA LEU A 55 -4.06 -10.02 1.78
C LEU A 55 -5.10 -9.50 2.77
N ARG A 56 -5.82 -8.43 2.43
CA ARG A 56 -6.87 -7.84 3.26
C ARG A 56 -8.09 -8.74 3.40
N ASN A 57 -8.54 -9.33 2.29
CA ASN A 57 -9.65 -10.29 2.31
C ASN A 57 -9.29 -11.52 3.17
N ALA A 58 -8.04 -11.99 3.12
CA ALA A 58 -7.57 -13.08 3.99
C ALA A 58 -7.53 -12.69 5.47
N GLN A 59 -7.42 -11.41 5.80
CA GLN A 59 -7.51 -10.86 7.15
C GLN A 59 -8.96 -10.53 7.57
N GLY A 60 -9.96 -10.82 6.73
CA GLY A 60 -11.38 -10.62 7.01
C GLY A 60 -11.91 -9.23 6.68
N ALA A 61 -11.12 -8.37 6.04
CA ALA A 61 -11.57 -7.09 5.51
C ALA A 61 -11.95 -7.28 4.03
N GLU A 62 -13.24 -7.34 3.72
CA GLU A 62 -13.72 -7.34 2.34
C GLU A 62 -13.59 -5.93 1.76
N VAL A 63 -12.55 -5.71 0.95
CA VAL A 63 -12.18 -4.40 0.41
C VAL A 63 -12.29 -4.41 -1.12
N SER A 64 -12.87 -3.37 -1.68
CA SER A 64 -12.97 -3.22 -3.14
C SER A 64 -11.62 -2.83 -3.77
N ASP A 65 -11.40 -3.19 -5.04
CA ASP A 65 -10.19 -2.78 -5.78
C ASP A 65 -9.99 -1.26 -5.79
N ALA A 66 -11.08 -0.48 -5.85
CA ALA A 66 -11.02 0.98 -5.83
C ALA A 66 -10.57 1.52 -4.46
N GLU A 67 -11.09 0.97 -3.37
CA GLU A 67 -10.73 1.36 -2.01
C GLU A 67 -9.29 0.97 -1.68
N ALA A 68 -8.87 -0.25 -2.04
CA ALA A 68 -7.49 -0.68 -1.85
C ALA A 68 -6.53 0.17 -2.68
N LEU A 69 -6.89 0.53 -3.92
CA LEU A 69 -6.07 1.42 -4.73
C LEU A 69 -5.96 2.81 -4.10
N ASP A 70 -7.06 3.37 -3.58
CA ASP A 70 -7.07 4.69 -2.95
C ASP A 70 -6.09 4.75 -1.77
N GLU A 71 -6.13 3.73 -0.91
CA GLU A 71 -5.20 3.61 0.20
C GLU A 71 -3.75 3.41 -0.26
N MET A 72 -3.51 2.65 -1.33
CA MET A 72 -2.17 2.48 -1.89
C MET A 72 -1.61 3.81 -2.43
N ILE A 73 -2.46 4.65 -3.04
CA ILE A 73 -2.09 5.99 -3.50
C ILE A 73 -1.72 6.86 -2.29
N ASP A 74 -2.58 6.91 -1.28
CA ASP A 74 -2.33 7.69 -0.05
C ASP A 74 -1.02 7.27 0.62
N ARG A 75 -0.77 5.94 0.70
CA ARG A 75 0.47 5.38 1.23
C ARG A 75 1.70 5.80 0.44
N LYS A 76 1.64 5.80 -0.91
CA LYS A 76 2.76 6.26 -1.76
C LYS A 76 3.07 7.73 -1.54
N LEU A 77 2.04 8.57 -1.45
CA LEU A 77 2.22 10.00 -1.17
C LEU A 77 2.89 10.25 0.19
N LEU A 78 2.42 9.57 1.23
CA LEU A 78 3.03 9.65 2.56
C LEU A 78 4.49 9.17 2.56
N LEU A 79 4.76 8.07 1.87
CA LEU A 79 6.12 7.53 1.76
C LEU A 79 7.06 8.50 1.05
N GLU A 80 6.60 9.15 -0.01
CA GLU A 80 7.37 10.16 -0.73
C GLU A 80 7.73 11.33 0.19
N GLN A 81 6.75 11.88 0.92
CA GLN A 81 6.99 12.98 1.87
C GLN A 81 7.93 12.56 3.01
N ALA A 82 7.76 11.35 3.52
CA ALA A 82 8.63 10.80 4.55
C ALA A 82 10.08 10.66 4.07
N LYS A 83 10.29 10.22 2.81
CA LYS A 83 11.61 10.15 2.18
C LYS A 83 12.21 11.55 1.99
N ARG A 84 11.43 12.52 1.49
CA ARG A 84 11.87 13.92 1.34
C ARG A 84 12.36 14.53 2.66
N MET A 85 11.56 14.39 3.73
CA MET A 85 11.92 14.91 5.05
C MET A 85 13.20 14.27 5.63
N ARG A 86 13.41 12.96 5.43
CA ARG A 86 14.62 12.27 5.92
C ARG A 86 15.88 12.69 5.18
N ILE A 87 15.77 13.01 3.89
CA ILE A 87 16.88 13.57 3.10
C ILE A 87 17.30 14.95 3.65
N GLU A 88 16.34 15.73 4.17
CA GLU A 88 16.60 17.05 4.73
C GLU A 88 17.16 17.02 6.17
N GLY A 89 17.00 15.90 6.91
CA GLY A 89 17.25 15.84 8.36
C GLY A 89 18.25 14.81 8.88
N ASP A 90 18.48 13.68 8.19
CA ASP A 90 19.33 12.59 8.69
C ASP A 90 20.53 12.32 7.75
N ALA A 91 21.74 12.63 8.21
CA ALA A 91 22.97 12.13 7.60
C ALA A 91 23.08 10.61 7.88
N GLU A 92 23.06 9.82 6.80
CA GLU A 92 23.48 8.41 6.73
C GLU A 92 23.27 7.56 8.00
N SER A 93 22.04 7.12 8.25
CA SER A 93 21.80 5.89 9.01
C SER A 93 20.97 4.91 8.18
N ASP A 94 21.60 3.77 7.92
CA ASP A 94 21.10 2.51 7.37
C ASP A 94 19.83 2.58 6.50
N LYS A 95 19.99 3.09 5.27
CA LYS A 95 18.92 3.27 4.28
C LYS A 95 18.19 1.98 3.88
N SER A 96 18.75 0.80 4.13
CA SER A 96 18.28 -0.45 3.50
C SER A 96 17.50 -1.41 4.40
N LEU A 97 17.32 -1.12 5.70
CA LEU A 97 16.72 -2.09 6.64
C LEU A 97 15.33 -1.68 7.18
N MET A 98 14.84 -0.48 6.87
CA MET A 98 13.53 -0.03 7.34
C MET A 98 12.43 -0.32 6.31
N THR A 99 11.33 -0.92 6.77
CA THR A 99 10.12 -1.06 5.97
C THR A 99 9.46 0.29 5.76
N ASP A 100 8.79 0.47 4.63
CA ASP A 100 8.02 1.68 4.30
C ASP A 100 7.09 2.13 5.45
N ASP A 101 6.44 1.20 6.15
CA ASP A 101 5.51 1.53 7.25
C ASP A 101 6.23 2.21 8.43
N ILE A 102 7.45 1.78 8.75
CA ILE A 102 8.27 2.42 9.80
C ILE A 102 8.63 3.85 9.37
N ILE A 103 8.96 4.03 8.09
CA ILE A 103 9.33 5.34 7.53
C ILE A 103 8.13 6.29 7.58
N ILE A 104 6.96 5.83 7.13
CA ILE A 104 5.71 6.60 7.13
C ILE A 104 5.30 6.95 8.57
N ASN A 105 5.31 5.99 9.49
CA ASN A 105 4.94 6.22 10.89
C ASN A 105 5.87 7.25 11.55
N GLY A 106 7.19 7.16 11.31
CA GLY A 106 8.14 8.15 11.82
C GLY A 106 7.92 9.55 11.24
N TYR A 107 7.39 9.66 10.01
CA TYR A 107 6.97 10.94 9.44
C TYR A 107 5.71 11.47 10.11
N ILE A 108 4.67 10.64 10.24
CA ILE A 108 3.40 11.01 10.87
C ILE A 108 3.63 11.51 12.31
N GLU A 109 4.43 10.77 13.10
CA GLU A 109 4.76 11.15 14.48
C GLU A 109 5.42 12.54 14.56
N ARG A 110 6.39 12.82 13.67
CA ARG A 110 7.17 14.07 13.72
C ARG A 110 6.49 15.27 13.05
N ARG A 111 5.66 15.06 12.03
CA ARG A 111 5.11 16.15 11.21
C ARG A 111 3.62 16.38 11.40
N VAL A 112 2.88 15.36 11.80
CA VAL A 112 1.44 15.48 12.01
C VAL A 112 1.16 15.49 13.51
N LYS A 113 1.58 14.44 14.22
CA LYS A 113 1.24 14.26 15.64
C LYS A 113 1.97 15.24 16.57
N ALA A 114 3.21 15.61 16.26
CA ALA A 114 4.00 16.53 17.09
C ALA A 114 3.33 17.90 17.34
N PHE A 115 2.39 18.32 16.48
CA PHE A 115 1.66 19.58 16.61
C PHE A 115 0.30 19.43 17.32
N ILE A 116 -0.05 18.22 17.76
CA ILE A 116 -1.32 17.97 18.45
C ILE A 116 -1.13 18.18 19.95
N HIS A 117 -1.83 19.18 20.47
CA HIS A 117 -1.94 19.43 21.91
C HIS A 117 -3.41 19.32 22.33
N ILE A 118 -3.65 18.63 23.45
CA ILE A 118 -4.97 18.52 24.07
C ILE A 118 -4.98 19.37 25.36
N PRO A 119 -5.64 20.53 25.36
CA PRO A 119 -5.80 21.34 26.57
C PRO A 119 -6.59 20.58 27.64
N LEU A 120 -6.30 20.85 28.92
CA LEU A 120 -7.03 20.23 30.04
C LEU A 120 -8.54 20.42 29.94
N LYS A 121 -8.98 21.63 29.58
CA LYS A 121 -10.39 21.96 29.41
C LYS A 121 -11.09 21.03 28.41
N GLU A 122 -10.43 20.70 27.30
CA GLU A 122 -10.99 19.80 26.29
C GLU A 122 -11.19 18.38 26.82
N MET A 123 -10.27 17.91 27.68
CA MET A 123 -10.42 16.62 28.37
C MET A 123 -11.59 16.65 29.37
N GLU A 124 -11.75 17.76 30.10
CA GLU A 124 -12.85 17.95 31.07
C GLU A 124 -14.21 18.03 30.38
N ASP A 125 -14.28 18.74 29.25
CA ASP A 125 -15.47 18.82 28.40
C ASP A 125 -15.83 17.42 27.88
N TYR A 126 -14.86 16.69 27.30
CA TYR A 126 -15.06 15.33 26.81
C TYR A 126 -15.52 14.36 27.92
N TYR A 127 -14.91 14.43 29.11
CA TYR A 127 -15.30 13.62 30.25
C TYR A 127 -16.75 13.90 30.66
N SER A 128 -17.13 15.18 30.72
CA SER A 128 -18.46 15.62 31.14
C SER A 128 -19.53 15.17 30.15
N ASP A 129 -19.25 15.29 28.85
CA ASP A 129 -20.13 14.87 27.76
C ASP A 129 -20.28 13.34 27.69
N ASN A 130 -19.31 12.58 28.20
CA ASN A 130 -19.26 11.12 28.12
C ASN A 130 -19.26 10.42 29.49
N ILE A 131 -19.75 11.09 30.54
CA ILE A 131 -19.60 10.60 31.92
C ILE A 131 -20.20 9.20 32.15
N GLY A 132 -21.29 8.88 31.42
CA GLY A 132 -21.93 7.56 31.47
C GLY A 132 -21.05 6.41 30.98
N SER A 133 -20.08 6.69 30.13
CA SER A 133 -19.15 5.70 29.57
C SER A 133 -18.01 5.32 30.53
N PHE A 134 -17.82 6.08 31.62
CA PHE A 134 -16.68 5.90 32.53
C PHE A 134 -17.01 5.17 33.83
N SER A 135 -18.19 4.53 33.93
CA SER A 135 -18.58 3.68 35.07
C SER A 135 -18.33 4.30 36.45
N ASN A 136 -18.60 5.61 36.60
CA ASN A 136 -18.38 6.41 37.82
C ASN A 136 -16.92 6.63 38.24
N LYS A 137 -15.93 6.31 37.40
CA LYS A 137 -14.54 6.71 37.63
C LYS A 137 -14.42 8.23 37.61
N LYS A 138 -13.62 8.80 38.50
CA LYS A 138 -13.36 10.24 38.56
C LYS A 138 -12.44 10.66 37.41
N PHE A 139 -12.54 11.93 37.00
CA PHE A 139 -11.76 12.49 35.89
C PHE A 139 -10.26 12.15 35.96
N TYR A 140 -9.60 12.31 37.11
CA TYR A 140 -8.17 12.03 37.24
C TYR A 140 -7.78 10.57 36.99
N GLU A 141 -8.72 9.63 37.17
CA GLU A 141 -8.51 8.19 36.95
C GLU A 141 -8.52 7.84 35.47
N VAL A 142 -9.25 8.61 34.65
CA VAL A 142 -9.44 8.37 33.22
C VAL A 142 -8.78 9.43 32.34
N LYS A 143 -8.17 10.47 32.92
CA LYS A 143 -7.57 11.59 32.21
C LYS A 143 -6.63 11.15 31.08
N ASN A 144 -5.71 10.23 31.36
CA ASN A 144 -4.73 9.76 30.37
C ASN A 144 -5.38 8.95 29.24
N GLU A 145 -6.44 8.19 29.55
CA GLU A 145 -7.22 7.44 28.55
C GLU A 145 -7.96 8.41 27.63
N ILE A 146 -8.58 9.44 28.20
CA ILE A 146 -9.24 10.53 27.46
C ILE A 146 -8.23 11.27 26.58
N GLU A 147 -7.08 11.66 27.14
CA GLU A 147 -6.04 12.35 26.39
C GLU A 147 -5.57 11.51 25.19
N THR A 148 -5.31 10.22 25.39
CA THR A 148 -4.90 9.30 24.32
C THR A 148 -5.98 9.23 23.24
N LYS A 149 -7.25 9.06 23.63
CA LYS A 149 -8.40 9.00 22.71
C LYS A 149 -8.53 10.29 21.88
N LEU A 150 -8.39 11.44 22.52
CA LEU A 150 -8.48 12.75 21.87
C LEU A 150 -7.30 12.99 20.92
N ILE A 151 -6.08 12.59 21.31
CA ILE A 151 -4.91 12.62 20.43
C ILE A 151 -5.15 11.74 19.20
N GLU A 152 -5.60 10.50 19.37
CA GLU A 152 -5.88 9.58 18.26
C GLU A 152 -6.94 10.14 17.31
N THR A 153 -8.01 10.72 17.86
CA THR A 153 -9.09 11.33 17.08
C THR A 153 -8.57 12.51 16.27
N LYS A 154 -7.89 13.46 16.91
CA LYS A 154 -7.31 14.61 16.20
C LYS A 154 -6.24 14.21 15.20
N LEU A 155 -5.44 13.19 15.50
CA LEU A 155 -4.42 12.67 14.60
C LEU A 155 -5.06 12.11 13.33
N LYS A 156 -6.14 11.34 13.46
CA LYS A 156 -6.90 10.84 12.31
C LYS A 156 -7.37 11.99 11.42
N ASP A 157 -8.00 13.00 12.01
CA ASP A 157 -8.53 14.15 11.25
C ASP A 157 -7.41 14.94 10.57
N LYS A 158 -6.32 15.22 11.30
CA LYS A 158 -5.16 15.95 10.77
C LYS A 158 -4.42 15.17 9.69
N LEU A 159 -4.32 13.85 9.82
CA LEU A 159 -3.73 13.00 8.81
C LEU A 159 -4.58 12.98 7.53
N GLN A 160 -5.91 12.89 7.65
CA GLN A 160 -6.80 12.96 6.50
C GLN A 160 -6.75 14.32 5.79
N GLU A 161 -6.71 15.42 6.55
CA GLU A 161 -6.49 16.76 6.00
C GLU A 161 -5.16 16.84 5.25
N HIS A 162 -4.09 16.34 5.87
CA HIS A 162 -2.77 16.33 5.29
C HIS A 162 -2.68 15.51 3.99
N ILE A 163 -3.21 14.29 3.97
CA ILE A 163 -3.27 13.45 2.76
C ILE A 163 -4.06 14.16 1.66
N ARG A 164 -5.19 14.81 2.00
CA ARG A 164 -5.98 15.55 1.02
C ARG A 164 -5.17 16.66 0.36
N ASP A 165 -4.33 17.36 1.12
CA ASP A 165 -3.46 18.40 0.56
C ASP A 165 -2.34 17.79 -0.29
N LEU A 166 -1.73 16.68 0.13
CA LEU A 166 -0.77 15.95 -0.71
C LEU A 166 -1.38 15.52 -2.04
N ARG A 167 -2.62 15.04 -2.05
CA ARG A 167 -3.32 14.64 -3.28
C ARG A 167 -3.59 15.82 -4.21
N LYS A 168 -3.89 17.01 -3.69
CA LYS A 168 -4.08 18.23 -4.50
C LYS A 168 -2.78 18.66 -5.18
N ASP A 169 -1.66 18.51 -4.48
CA ASP A 169 -0.35 18.97 -4.94
C ASP A 169 0.38 17.93 -5.82
N SER A 170 -0.20 16.73 -5.96
CA SER A 170 0.41 15.59 -6.67
C SER A 170 -0.24 15.29 -8.00
N TYR A 171 0.52 14.72 -8.93
CA TYR A 171 0.00 14.16 -10.17
C TYR A 171 -0.50 12.73 -9.93
N ILE A 172 -1.80 12.51 -10.05
CA ILE A 172 -2.42 11.19 -9.87
C ILE A 172 -3.24 10.86 -11.13
N ARG A 173 -2.92 9.73 -11.77
CA ARG A 173 -3.68 9.19 -12.90
C ARG A 173 -4.07 7.76 -12.63
N VAL A 174 -5.36 7.51 -12.47
CA VAL A 174 -5.94 6.17 -12.27
C VAL A 174 -6.36 5.58 -13.61
N GLN A 175 -6.13 4.28 -13.80
CA GLN A 175 -6.45 3.47 -14.99
C GLN A 175 -7.09 2.15 -14.55
N LEU A 176 -8.18 2.25 -13.79
CA LEU A 176 -8.90 1.10 -13.23
C LEU A 176 -10.04 0.70 -14.18
N ASP A 177 -9.67 0.32 -15.41
CA ASP A 177 -10.59 -0.18 -16.45
C ASP A 177 -10.32 -1.66 -16.80
#